data_AF-A0A2D7T921-F1
#
_entry.id   AF-A0A2D7T921-F1
#
_cell.length_a   1.000
_cell.length_b   1.000
_cell.length_c   1.000
_cell.angle_alpha   90.00
_cell.angle_beta   90.00
_cell.angle_gamma   90.00
#
_symmetry.space_group_name_H-M   'P 1'
#
loop_
_entity.id
_entity.type
_entity.pdbx_description
1 polymer ?
#
loop_
_entity_poly.entity_id
_entity_poly.type
_entity_poly.pdbx_seq_one_letter_code
_entity_poly.pdbx_strand_id
1 'polypeptide(L)'
;MNKKFMETVFFKPWSIWKPIWNFQSRTNPIFLPIIAFIISSTIITSFYALTNYFAEWRDFSIFDSSTVIDDKIPFIKNSIFIYATYYLLFIAVALSAPLNKKGLLECIFMYQILLVLSILSFIIFVLMPIKVDTREGLEIGNGIISSLYEILYLADPPFNSWPSLHVMHSIFLSWILIRWLNLNQGLLKMPKMLNKSLLFKNRIFPFFIWVLAILISLSTTTTKQHYFFDVITGVLFAALGIKVMMLCIKKIENNEKMCFEKLES
;
A
#
# COMPACT_ATOMS: atom_id res chain seq x y z
N MET A 1 -18.86 -17.86 -4.75
CA MET A 1 -18.45 -16.54 -5.28
C MET A 1 -18.27 -16.63 -6.80
N ASN A 2 -18.94 -15.79 -7.57
CA ASN A 2 -19.07 -15.96 -9.03
C ASN A 2 -17.73 -15.77 -9.75
N LYS A 3 -17.23 -16.77 -10.50
CA LYS A 3 -15.95 -16.74 -11.24
C LYS A 3 -15.83 -15.49 -12.13
N LYS A 4 -16.97 -15.06 -12.71
CA LYS A 4 -17.09 -13.85 -13.54
C LYS A 4 -16.82 -12.54 -12.78
N PHE A 5 -17.19 -12.47 -11.50
CA PHE A 5 -16.95 -11.30 -10.65
C PHE A 5 -15.46 -11.13 -10.37
N MET A 6 -14.80 -12.19 -9.91
CA MET A 6 -13.35 -12.18 -9.65
C MET A 6 -12.55 -11.84 -10.91
N GLU A 7 -12.97 -12.36 -12.06
CA GLU A 7 -12.34 -12.04 -13.34
C GLU A 7 -12.44 -10.56 -13.69
N THR A 8 -13.60 -9.94 -13.42
CA THR A 8 -13.84 -8.53 -13.73
C THR A 8 -13.11 -7.60 -12.78
N VAL A 9 -13.05 -7.94 -11.48
CA VAL A 9 -12.43 -7.12 -10.45
C VAL A 9 -10.91 -7.16 -10.54
N PHE A 10 -10.30 -8.34 -10.62
CA PHE A 10 -8.85 -8.47 -10.51
C PHE A 10 -8.14 -8.70 -11.84
N PHE A 11 -8.75 -9.44 -12.76
CA PHE A 11 -8.06 -9.98 -13.93
C PHE A 11 -8.42 -9.28 -15.24
N LYS A 12 -9.07 -8.12 -15.16
CA LYS A 12 -9.37 -7.24 -16.30
C LYS A 12 -9.11 -5.79 -15.90
N PRO A 13 -8.52 -4.97 -16.78
CA PRO A 13 -8.45 -3.53 -16.57
C PRO A 13 -9.85 -2.93 -16.39
N TRP A 14 -10.01 -2.07 -15.39
CA TRP A 14 -11.20 -1.27 -15.17
C TRP A 14 -11.28 -0.16 -16.22
N SER A 15 -12.51 0.25 -16.55
CA SER A 15 -12.76 1.28 -17.57
C SER A 15 -12.17 2.64 -17.20
N ILE A 16 -12.00 2.94 -15.91
CA ILE A 16 -11.39 4.17 -15.43
C ILE A 16 -9.94 4.36 -15.92
N TRP A 17 -9.25 3.27 -16.27
CA TRP A 17 -7.87 3.33 -16.78
C TRP A 17 -7.79 3.61 -18.28
N LYS A 18 -8.88 3.44 -19.04
CA LYS A 18 -8.87 3.60 -20.50
C LYS A 18 -8.46 5.01 -20.96
N PRO A 19 -8.99 6.11 -20.37
CA PRO A 19 -8.54 7.46 -20.74
C PRO A 19 -7.04 7.67 -20.50
N ILE A 20 -6.52 7.15 -19.40
CA ILE A 20 -5.11 7.27 -19.01
C ILE A 20 -4.23 6.45 -19.95
N TRP A 21 -4.67 5.24 -20.31
CA TRP A 21 -4.01 4.38 -21.29
C TRP A 21 -3.90 5.05 -22.66
N ASN A 22 -4.97 5.68 -23.14
CA ASN A 22 -4.99 6.39 -24.41
C ASN A 22 -4.16 7.67 -24.38
N PHE A 23 -4.12 8.35 -23.23
CA PHE A 23 -3.31 9.54 -23.06
C PHE A 23 -1.82 9.22 -23.10
N GLN A 24 -1.37 8.22 -22.32
CA GLN A 24 0.04 7.83 -22.31
C GLN A 24 0.51 7.29 -23.67
N SER A 25 -0.35 6.58 -24.41
CA SER A 25 0.01 5.99 -25.71
C SER A 25 0.24 7.05 -26.79
N ARG A 26 -0.34 8.24 -26.63
CA ARG A 26 -0.17 9.40 -27.53
C ARG A 26 0.93 10.35 -27.07
N THR A 27 1.44 10.20 -25.85
CA THR A 27 2.37 11.15 -25.23
C THR A 27 3.62 10.43 -24.73
N ASN A 28 3.70 10.15 -23.43
CA ASN A 28 4.82 9.48 -22.79
C ASN A 28 4.29 8.44 -21.79
N PRO A 29 4.83 7.21 -21.79
CA PRO A 29 4.40 6.14 -20.87
C PRO A 29 4.50 6.51 -19.39
N ILE A 30 5.36 7.48 -19.04
CA ILE A 30 5.55 8.00 -17.68
C ILE A 30 4.27 8.55 -17.03
N PHE A 31 3.32 9.04 -17.84
CA PHE A 31 2.13 9.69 -17.32
C PHE A 31 1.17 8.70 -16.67
N LEU A 32 1.15 7.44 -17.13
CA LEU A 32 0.27 6.43 -16.55
C LEU A 32 0.57 6.14 -15.07
N PRO A 33 1.80 5.77 -14.66
CA PRO A 33 2.07 5.52 -13.26
C PRO A 33 1.89 6.77 -12.38
N ILE A 34 2.21 7.97 -12.88
CA ILE A 34 2.03 9.23 -12.13
C ILE A 34 0.54 9.54 -11.93
N ILE A 35 -0.26 9.49 -12.99
CA ILE A 35 -1.69 9.78 -12.90
C ILE A 35 -2.40 8.70 -12.08
N ALA A 36 -2.03 7.42 -12.26
CA ALA A 36 -2.60 6.33 -11.48
C ALA A 36 -2.22 6.42 -9.99
N PHE A 37 -1.01 6.86 -9.67
CA PHE A 37 -0.60 7.19 -8.29
C PHE A 37 -1.49 8.28 -7.69
N ILE A 38 -1.65 9.40 -8.39
CA ILE A 38 -2.45 10.53 -7.90
C ILE A 38 -3.90 10.10 -7.69
N ILE A 39 -4.54 9.50 -8.69
CA ILE A 39 -5.94 9.05 -8.61
C ILE A 39 -6.12 8.05 -7.46
N SER A 40 -5.27 7.01 -7.40
CA SER A 40 -5.42 5.97 -6.39
C SER A 40 -5.18 6.51 -4.99
N SER A 41 -4.17 7.37 -4.82
CA SER A 41 -3.87 7.98 -3.52
C SER A 41 -5.00 8.90 -3.07
N THR A 42 -5.56 9.73 -3.97
CA THR A 42 -6.71 10.58 -3.65
C THR A 42 -7.93 9.76 -3.26
N ILE A 43 -8.24 8.68 -3.97
CA ILE A 43 -9.35 7.78 -3.61
C ILE A 43 -9.10 7.17 -2.22
N ILE A 44 -7.93 6.58 -2.00
CA ILE A 44 -7.59 5.93 -0.73
C ILE A 44 -7.68 6.92 0.44
N THR A 45 -7.06 8.09 0.33
CA THR A 45 -7.06 9.07 1.42
C THR A 45 -8.44 9.65 1.68
N SER A 46 -9.24 9.89 0.63
CA SER A 46 -10.59 10.44 0.77
C SER A 46 -11.54 9.46 1.45
N PHE A 47 -11.52 8.18 1.05
CA PHE A 47 -12.34 7.15 1.70
C PHE A 47 -11.81 6.79 3.09
N TYR A 48 -10.50 6.84 3.31
CA TYR A 48 -9.92 6.69 4.64
C TYR A 48 -10.40 7.77 5.61
N ALA A 49 -10.36 9.04 5.18
CA ALA A 49 -10.88 10.15 5.97
C ALA A 49 -12.39 9.99 6.23
N LEU A 50 -13.17 9.63 5.20
CA LEU A 50 -14.62 9.44 5.34
C LEU A 50 -14.97 8.33 6.34
N THR A 51 -14.26 7.21 6.30
CA THR A 51 -14.47 6.11 7.25
C THR A 51 -14.07 6.49 8.67
N ASN A 52 -12.98 7.24 8.85
CA ASN A 52 -12.61 7.80 10.15
C ASN A 52 -13.68 8.76 10.70
N TYR A 53 -14.15 9.73 9.91
CA TYR A 53 -15.21 10.65 10.35
C TYR A 53 -16.50 9.91 10.72
N PHE A 54 -16.85 8.88 9.95
CA PHE A 54 -18.02 8.06 10.25
C PHE A 54 -17.85 7.25 11.54
N ALA A 55 -16.66 6.68 11.77
CA ALA A 55 -16.36 5.94 12.98
C ALA A 55 -16.29 6.85 14.22
N GLU A 56 -15.72 8.06 14.09
CA GLU A 56 -15.73 9.09 15.12
C GLU A 56 -17.15 9.52 15.48
N TRP A 57 -18.01 9.74 14.48
CA TRP A 57 -19.43 10.05 14.71
C TRP A 57 -20.16 8.94 15.45
N ARG A 58 -19.80 7.67 15.20
CA ARG A 58 -20.36 6.52 15.93
C ARG A 58 -19.80 6.38 17.35
N ASP A 59 -18.55 6.81 17.57
CA ASP A 59 -17.75 6.64 18.78
C ASP A 59 -17.93 5.26 19.43
N PHE A 60 -17.82 4.22 18.61
CA PHE A 60 -18.07 2.84 19.01
C PHE A 60 -16.98 1.92 18.45
N SER A 61 -16.46 1.04 19.30
CA SER A 61 -15.59 -0.07 18.91
C SER A 61 -16.36 -1.37 19.00
N ILE A 62 -16.29 -2.20 17.96
CA ILE A 62 -17.03 -3.48 17.95
C ILE A 62 -16.49 -4.49 18.98
N PHE A 63 -15.17 -4.49 19.19
CA PHE A 63 -14.47 -5.29 20.19
C PHE A 63 -13.11 -4.63 20.48
N ASP A 64 -12.47 -5.05 21.57
CA ASP A 64 -11.10 -4.67 21.91
C ASP A 64 -10.10 -5.57 21.16
N SER A 65 -9.35 -5.02 20.20
CA SER A 65 -8.32 -5.77 19.47
C SER A 65 -6.95 -5.77 20.15
N SER A 66 -6.84 -5.16 21.33
CA SER A 66 -5.62 -5.22 22.13
C SER A 66 -5.34 -6.63 22.64
N THR A 67 -4.06 -6.94 22.80
CA THR A 67 -3.58 -8.22 23.30
C THR A 67 -2.52 -8.00 24.37
N VAL A 68 -2.17 -9.05 25.13
CA VAL A 68 -1.07 -9.03 26.12
C VAL A 68 0.29 -8.66 25.51
N ILE A 69 0.42 -8.74 24.18
CA ILE A 69 1.63 -8.30 23.48
C ILE A 69 1.69 -6.77 23.43
N ASP A 70 0.56 -6.10 23.24
CA ASP A 70 0.47 -4.65 23.08
C ASP A 70 0.86 -3.89 24.36
N ASP A 71 0.57 -4.47 25.53
CA ASP A 71 1.00 -3.97 26.84
C ASP A 71 2.52 -3.92 26.98
N LYS A 72 3.22 -4.81 26.27
CA LYS A 72 4.69 -4.93 26.32
C LYS A 72 5.38 -4.09 25.26
N ILE A 73 4.66 -3.57 24.27
CA ILE A 73 5.23 -2.73 23.23
C ILE A 73 5.37 -1.30 23.78
N PRO A 74 6.60 -0.76 23.96
CA PRO A 74 6.75 0.59 24.45
C PRO A 74 6.39 1.61 23.35
N PHE A 75 5.91 2.78 23.78
CA PHE A 75 5.86 3.93 22.89
C PHE A 75 7.29 4.40 22.60
N ILE A 76 7.69 4.44 21.32
CA ILE A 76 9.01 4.91 20.88
C ILE A 76 8.80 6.14 20.01
N LYS A 77 8.87 7.33 20.59
CA LYS A 77 8.60 8.60 19.88
C LYS A 77 9.34 8.73 18.55
N ASN A 78 10.62 8.36 18.52
CA ASN A 78 11.47 8.45 17.31
C ASN A 78 11.06 7.49 16.19
N SER A 79 10.21 6.49 16.45
CA SER A 79 9.70 5.60 15.40
C SER A 79 8.82 6.33 14.37
N ILE A 80 8.37 7.55 14.67
CA ILE A 80 7.64 8.43 13.73
C ILE A 80 8.42 8.68 12.43
N PHE A 81 9.75 8.75 12.47
CA PHE A 81 10.56 8.91 11.27
C PHE A 81 10.50 7.68 10.37
N ILE A 82 10.49 6.49 10.97
CA ILE A 82 10.32 5.22 10.25
C ILE A 82 8.91 5.15 9.69
N TYR A 83 7.90 5.50 10.50
CA TYR A 83 6.50 5.58 10.08
C TYR A 83 6.35 6.44 8.83
N ALA A 84 6.94 7.64 8.82
CA ALA A 84 6.85 8.57 7.69
C ALA A 84 7.48 8.03 6.39
N THR A 85 8.41 7.07 6.45
CA THR A 85 8.98 6.45 5.24
C THR A 85 7.93 5.69 4.41
N TYR A 86 6.80 5.33 5.03
CA TYR A 86 5.62 4.81 4.35
C TYR A 86 5.20 5.65 3.14
N TYR A 87 5.16 6.97 3.27
CA TYR A 87 4.77 7.86 2.15
C TYR A 87 5.80 7.86 1.01
N LEU A 88 7.09 7.74 1.35
CA LEU A 88 8.16 7.66 0.36
C LEU A 88 8.09 6.37 -0.45
N LEU A 89 7.62 5.27 0.15
CA LEU A 89 7.47 3.98 -0.51
C LEU A 89 6.47 4.06 -1.68
N PHE A 90 5.36 4.77 -1.51
CA PHE A 90 4.38 4.99 -2.59
C PHE A 90 5.00 5.70 -3.79
N ILE A 91 5.75 6.77 -3.53
CA ILE A 91 6.44 7.55 -4.55
C ILE A 91 7.48 6.68 -5.26
N ALA A 92 8.29 5.94 -4.50
CA ALA A 92 9.31 5.05 -5.05
C ALA A 92 8.70 3.97 -5.98
N VAL A 93 7.57 3.37 -5.59
CA VAL A 93 6.86 2.40 -6.43
C VAL A 93 6.37 3.05 -7.72
N ALA A 94 5.67 4.19 -7.64
CA ALA A 94 5.17 4.90 -8.82
C ALA A 94 6.29 5.23 -9.82
N LEU A 95 7.44 5.71 -9.32
CA LEU A 95 8.59 6.04 -10.16
C LEU A 95 9.32 4.81 -10.71
N SER A 96 9.22 3.64 -10.05
CA SER A 96 9.88 2.40 -10.49
C SER A 96 9.11 1.62 -11.55
N ALA A 97 7.84 1.95 -11.81
CA ALA A 97 6.96 1.24 -12.74
C ALA A 97 7.59 1.05 -14.14
N PRO A 98 7.63 -0.18 -14.70
CA PRO A 98 8.23 -0.42 -16.00
C PRO A 98 7.44 0.27 -17.12
N LEU A 99 8.12 1.04 -17.96
CA LEU A 99 7.49 1.92 -18.96
C LEU A 99 7.24 1.25 -20.33
N ASN A 100 7.31 -0.09 -20.41
CA ASN A 100 6.91 -0.84 -21.60
C ASN A 100 5.44 -1.28 -21.51
N LYS A 101 4.85 -1.72 -22.63
CA LYS A 101 3.43 -2.06 -22.73
C LYS A 101 2.96 -3.05 -21.65
N LYS A 102 3.75 -4.10 -21.38
CA LYS A 102 3.47 -5.10 -20.32
C LYS A 102 3.56 -4.51 -18.92
N GLY A 103 4.58 -3.70 -18.67
CA GLY A 103 4.83 -3.02 -17.42
C GLY A 103 3.75 -2.02 -17.02
N LEU A 104 3.25 -1.27 -18.00
CA LEU A 104 2.13 -0.36 -17.78
C LEU A 104 0.83 -1.10 -17.43
N LEU A 105 0.62 -2.28 -18.03
CA LEU A 105 -0.50 -3.14 -17.68
C LEU A 105 -0.33 -3.77 -16.28
N GLU A 106 0.90 -4.20 -15.91
CA GLU A 106 1.22 -4.58 -14.53
C GLU A 106 0.95 -3.43 -13.55
N CYS A 107 1.29 -2.19 -13.93
CA CYS A 107 1.05 -1.00 -13.12
C CYS A 107 -0.45 -0.77 -12.89
N ILE A 108 -1.28 -0.91 -13.93
CA ILE A 108 -2.75 -0.86 -13.79
C ILE A 108 -3.25 -1.90 -12.80
N PHE A 109 -2.83 -3.17 -12.94
CA PHE A 109 -3.28 -4.21 -12.02
C PHE A 109 -2.80 -3.99 -10.59
N MET A 110 -1.58 -3.49 -10.40
CA MET A 110 -1.06 -3.14 -9.09
C MET A 110 -1.97 -2.11 -8.40
N TYR A 111 -2.31 -1.01 -9.06
CA TYR A 111 -3.21 0.01 -8.50
C TYR A 111 -4.63 -0.50 -8.29
N GLN A 112 -5.16 -1.36 -9.18
CA GLN A 112 -6.46 -2.00 -8.96
C GLN A 112 -6.45 -2.88 -7.71
N ILE A 113 -5.43 -3.71 -7.53
CA ILE A 113 -5.31 -4.59 -6.36
C ILE A 113 -5.18 -3.74 -5.09
N LEU A 114 -4.34 -2.70 -5.13
CA LEU A 114 -4.20 -1.74 -4.04
C LEU A 114 -5.56 -1.16 -3.65
N LEU A 115 -6.31 -0.62 -4.62
CA LEU A 115 -7.65 -0.06 -4.39
C LEU A 115 -8.63 -1.10 -3.84
N VAL A 116 -8.65 -2.32 -4.37
CA VAL A 116 -9.56 -3.37 -3.87
C VAL A 116 -9.23 -3.72 -2.42
N LEU A 117 -7.95 -3.89 -2.08
CA LEU A 117 -7.54 -4.19 -0.72
C LEU A 117 -7.88 -3.05 0.25
N SER A 118 -7.70 -1.79 -0.16
CA SER A 118 -8.11 -0.64 0.64
C SER A 118 -9.64 -0.59 0.79
N ILE A 119 -10.41 -0.80 -0.27
CA ILE A 119 -11.88 -0.84 -0.22
C ILE A 119 -12.38 -1.95 0.71
N LEU A 120 -11.78 -3.14 0.66
CA LEU A 120 -12.11 -4.23 1.60
C LEU A 120 -11.84 -3.82 3.05
N SER A 121 -10.73 -3.12 3.30
CA SER A 121 -10.42 -2.59 4.64
C SER A 121 -11.42 -1.51 5.06
N PHE A 122 -11.80 -0.60 4.17
CA PHE A 122 -12.82 0.42 4.44
C PHE A 122 -14.19 -0.18 4.77
N ILE A 123 -14.57 -1.26 4.09
CA ILE A 123 -15.80 -2.01 4.43
C ILE A 123 -15.69 -2.57 5.85
N ILE A 124 -14.53 -3.11 6.23
CA ILE A 124 -14.29 -3.60 7.59
C ILE A 124 -14.34 -2.44 8.59
N PHE A 125 -13.69 -1.30 8.33
CA PHE A 125 -13.74 -0.13 9.21
C PHE A 125 -15.17 0.36 9.48
N VAL A 126 -16.04 0.33 8.46
CA VAL A 126 -17.44 0.77 8.59
C VAL A 126 -18.29 -0.25 9.38
N LEU A 127 -18.07 -1.54 9.15
CA LEU A 127 -18.87 -2.62 9.75
C LEU A 127 -18.38 -3.01 11.15
N MET A 128 -17.08 -2.89 11.38
CA MET A 128 -16.33 -3.37 12.54
C MET A 128 -15.25 -2.33 12.93
N PRO A 129 -15.66 -1.10 13.30
CA PRO A 129 -14.72 -0.05 13.70
C PRO A 129 -13.95 -0.45 14.96
N ILE A 130 -12.66 -0.11 15.01
CA ILE A 130 -11.81 -0.37 16.18
C ILE A 130 -10.98 0.87 16.48
N LYS A 131 -11.17 1.40 17.68
CA LYS A 131 -10.44 2.55 18.22
C LYS A 131 -9.19 2.11 18.97
N VAL A 132 -8.07 2.82 18.75
CA VAL A 132 -6.85 2.68 19.56
C VAL A 132 -6.83 3.70 20.69
N ASP A 133 -6.90 3.21 21.93
CA ASP A 133 -6.95 4.06 23.13
C ASP A 133 -5.58 4.23 23.82
N THR A 134 -4.56 3.50 23.36
CA THR A 134 -3.22 3.48 23.99
C THR A 134 -2.37 4.72 23.75
N ARG A 135 -2.91 5.74 23.06
CA ARG A 135 -2.18 6.97 22.69
C ARG A 135 -2.45 8.16 23.61
N GLU A 136 -3.43 8.06 24.50
CA GLU A 136 -3.75 9.14 25.44
C GLU A 136 -2.66 9.33 26.50
N GLY A 137 -2.33 10.58 26.82
CA GLY A 137 -1.36 10.91 27.85
C GLY A 137 0.11 10.65 27.49
N LEU A 138 0.43 10.29 26.25
CA LEU A 138 1.81 10.05 25.81
C LEU A 138 2.60 11.35 25.67
N GLU A 139 3.86 11.34 26.13
CA GLU A 139 4.81 12.43 25.91
C GLU A 139 5.35 12.38 24.46
N ILE A 140 4.75 13.15 23.56
CA ILE A 140 5.13 13.20 22.13
C ILE A 140 6.47 13.92 21.86
N GLY A 141 7.14 14.41 22.89
CA GLY A 141 8.43 15.12 22.80
C GLY A 141 8.29 16.59 22.39
N ASN A 142 9.39 17.18 21.92
CA ASN A 142 9.48 18.61 21.59
C ASN A 142 9.91 18.84 20.14
N GLY A 143 9.62 20.02 19.60
CA GLY A 143 10.07 20.45 18.28
C GLY A 143 9.51 19.58 17.15
N ILE A 144 10.38 19.17 16.21
CA ILE A 144 9.98 18.44 14.99
C ILE A 144 9.21 17.16 15.31
N ILE A 145 9.56 16.45 16.39
CA ILE A 145 8.88 15.21 16.76
C ILE A 145 7.41 15.48 17.13
N SER A 146 7.15 16.51 17.95
CA SER A 146 5.77 16.92 18.30
C SER A 146 4.97 17.28 17.06
N SER A 147 5.54 18.12 16.17
CA SER A 147 4.86 18.52 14.93
C SER A 147 4.52 17.33 14.02
N LEU A 148 5.39 16.32 13.96
CA LEU A 148 5.12 15.10 13.20
C LEU A 148 3.99 14.27 13.83
N TYR A 149 3.91 14.19 15.16
CA TYR A 149 2.80 13.52 15.83
C TYR A 149 1.48 14.28 15.70
N GLU A 150 1.50 15.62 15.74
CA GLU A 150 0.31 16.44 15.49
C GLU A 150 -0.23 16.20 14.08
N ILE A 151 0.65 16.21 13.06
CA ILE A 151 0.27 15.87 11.69
C ILE A 151 -0.26 14.43 11.61
N LEU A 152 0.41 13.49 12.28
CA LEU A 152 -0.02 12.09 12.31
C LEU A 152 -1.41 11.96 12.92
N TYR A 153 -1.69 12.57 14.07
CA TYR A 153 -2.98 12.46 14.74
C TYR A 153 -4.11 13.16 13.98
N LEU A 154 -3.79 14.18 13.19
CA LEU A 154 -4.74 14.82 12.27
C LEU A 154 -5.01 13.96 11.02
N ALA A 155 -3.97 13.36 10.44
CA ALA A 155 -4.09 12.55 9.23
C ALA A 155 -4.59 11.13 9.51
N ASP A 156 -4.35 10.64 10.72
CA ASP A 156 -4.59 9.28 11.18
C ASP A 156 -5.27 9.25 12.57
N PRO A 157 -6.58 9.54 12.62
CA PRO A 157 -7.38 9.36 13.82
C PRO A 157 -7.41 7.88 14.27
N PRO A 158 -7.78 7.60 15.54
CA PRO A 158 -7.55 6.29 16.14
C PRO A 158 -8.54 5.21 15.71
N PHE A 159 -9.53 5.51 14.85
CA PHE A 159 -10.72 4.68 14.65
C PHE A 159 -10.61 3.60 13.57
N ASN A 160 -9.64 3.72 12.66
CA ASN A 160 -9.45 2.82 11.53
C ASN A 160 -8.29 1.84 11.77
N SER A 161 -8.22 1.24 12.96
CA SER A 161 -7.05 0.43 13.33
C SER A 161 -7.02 -0.92 12.59
N TRP A 162 -8.16 -1.60 12.41
CA TRP A 162 -8.20 -2.99 11.92
C TRP A 162 -8.91 -3.18 10.58
N PRO A 163 -8.26 -3.78 9.56
CA PRO A 163 -6.85 -4.21 9.49
C PRO A 163 -5.89 -3.05 9.23
N SER A 164 -4.60 -3.21 9.56
CA SER A 164 -3.62 -2.15 9.34
C SER A 164 -3.31 -1.94 7.86
N LEU A 165 -3.77 -0.82 7.29
CA LEU A 165 -3.45 -0.39 5.94
C LEU A 165 -1.96 -0.10 5.76
N HIS A 166 -1.30 0.48 6.77
CA HIS A 166 0.13 0.78 6.75
C HIS A 166 0.96 -0.49 6.55
N VAL A 167 0.65 -1.56 7.29
CA VAL A 167 1.29 -2.87 7.18
C VAL A 167 0.97 -3.51 5.82
N MET A 168 -0.31 -3.52 5.45
CA MET A 168 -0.76 -4.13 4.21
C MET A 168 -0.09 -3.50 2.98
N HIS A 169 -0.16 -2.18 2.87
CA HIS A 169 0.43 -1.42 1.77
C HIS A 169 1.95 -1.53 1.79
N SER A 170 2.62 -1.41 2.94
CA SER A 170 4.09 -1.46 2.99
C SER A 170 4.64 -2.79 2.50
N ILE A 171 4.04 -3.92 2.88
CA ILE A 171 4.44 -5.25 2.42
C ILE A 171 4.13 -5.44 0.93
N PHE A 172 2.91 -5.09 0.49
CA PHE A 172 2.50 -5.24 -0.91
C PHE A 172 3.35 -4.38 -1.85
N LEU A 173 3.52 -3.10 -1.53
CA LEU A 173 4.32 -2.16 -2.32
C LEU A 173 5.81 -2.50 -2.28
N SER A 174 6.33 -3.02 -1.17
CA SER A 174 7.72 -3.50 -1.10
C SER A 174 7.98 -4.66 -2.06
N TRP A 175 7.04 -5.61 -2.16
CA TRP A 175 7.12 -6.71 -3.13
C TRP A 175 7.15 -6.19 -4.57
N ILE A 176 6.26 -5.23 -4.89
CA ILE A 176 6.21 -4.56 -6.20
C ILE A 176 7.52 -3.82 -6.49
N LEU A 177 8.01 -3.03 -5.54
CA LEU A 177 9.24 -2.25 -5.68
C LEU A 177 10.44 -3.14 -5.99
N ILE A 178 10.56 -4.27 -5.29
CA ILE A 178 11.61 -5.27 -5.54
C ILE A 178 11.54 -5.76 -6.99
N ARG A 179 10.33 -6.15 -7.45
CA ARG A 179 10.13 -6.63 -8.83
C ARG A 179 10.51 -5.55 -9.85
N TRP A 180 9.98 -4.35 -9.70
CA TRP A 180 10.11 -3.29 -10.70
C TRP A 180 11.51 -2.70 -10.78
N LEU A 181 12.21 -2.53 -9.66
CA LEU A 181 13.63 -2.16 -9.67
C LEU A 181 14.52 -3.26 -10.25
N ASN A 182 14.15 -4.54 -10.09
CA ASN A 182 14.85 -5.66 -10.74
C ASN A 182 14.63 -5.72 -12.26
N LEU A 183 13.48 -5.25 -12.76
CA LEU A 183 13.22 -5.06 -14.20
C LEU A 183 13.96 -3.83 -14.75
N ASN A 184 14.18 -2.81 -13.92
CA ASN A 184 15.01 -1.63 -14.22
C ASN A 184 14.56 -0.81 -15.44
N GLN A 185 13.24 -0.72 -15.63
CA GLN A 185 12.57 -0.14 -16.81
C GLN A 185 11.72 1.11 -16.48
N GLY A 186 11.70 1.54 -15.22
CA GLY A 186 11.02 2.75 -14.76
C GLY A 186 11.87 4.02 -14.82
N LEU A 187 11.46 5.09 -14.14
CA LEU A 187 12.30 6.27 -13.92
C LEU A 187 13.31 6.02 -12.80
N LEU A 188 12.81 5.56 -11.66
CA LEU A 188 13.64 5.10 -10.56
C LEU A 188 14.23 3.74 -10.95
N LYS A 189 15.56 3.68 -10.99
CA LYS A 189 16.32 2.54 -11.50
C LYS A 189 17.40 2.14 -10.51
N MET A 190 17.70 0.85 -10.47
CA MET A 190 18.88 0.34 -9.78
C MET A 190 20.14 0.85 -10.51
N PRO A 191 21.15 1.38 -9.80
CA PRO A 191 22.42 1.74 -10.41
C PRO A 191 23.02 0.57 -11.20
N LYS A 192 23.53 0.85 -12.42
CA LYS A 192 24.04 -0.20 -13.34
C LYS A 192 25.07 -1.12 -12.68
N MET A 193 25.92 -0.56 -11.82
CA MET A 193 26.95 -1.32 -11.09
C MET A 193 26.33 -2.35 -10.13
N LEU A 194 25.30 -1.95 -9.37
CA LEU A 194 24.60 -2.83 -8.42
C LEU A 194 23.73 -3.87 -9.13
N ASN A 195 23.11 -3.50 -10.25
CA ASN A 195 22.24 -4.41 -11.03
C ASN A 195 23.02 -5.55 -11.72
N LYS A 196 24.35 -5.43 -11.89
CA LYS A 196 25.20 -6.52 -12.42
C LYS A 196 25.42 -7.64 -11.41
N SER A 197 25.41 -7.34 -10.11
CA SER A 197 25.62 -8.35 -9.07
C SER A 197 24.34 -9.13 -8.81
N LEU A 198 24.33 -10.42 -9.18
CA LEU A 198 23.20 -11.32 -8.91
C LEU A 198 22.93 -11.46 -7.40
N LEU A 199 23.99 -11.47 -6.58
CA LEU A 199 23.87 -11.51 -5.12
C LEU A 199 23.16 -10.26 -4.61
N PHE A 200 23.57 -9.08 -5.08
CA PHE A 200 22.96 -7.84 -4.66
C PHE A 200 21.49 -7.78 -5.08
N LYS A 201 21.23 -8.01 -6.37
CA LYS A 201 19.92 -7.96 -7.00
C LYS A 201 18.90 -8.92 -6.36
N ASN A 202 19.30 -10.16 -6.10
CA ASN A 202 18.38 -11.22 -5.71
C ASN A 202 18.35 -11.47 -4.19
N ARG A 203 19.33 -10.98 -3.42
CA ARG A 203 19.42 -11.23 -1.97
C ARG A 203 19.50 -9.94 -1.17
N ILE A 204 20.55 -9.14 -1.37
CA ILE A 204 20.88 -8.00 -0.50
C ILE A 204 19.82 -6.90 -0.62
N PHE A 205 19.51 -6.47 -1.84
CA PHE A 205 18.52 -5.43 -2.07
C PHE A 205 17.11 -5.82 -1.58
N PRO A 206 16.56 -7.01 -1.93
CA PRO A 206 15.29 -7.47 -1.37
C PRO A 206 15.29 -7.55 0.15
N PHE A 207 16.40 -7.98 0.77
CA PHE A 207 16.53 -8.02 2.23
C PHE A 207 16.33 -6.64 2.85
N PHE A 208 17.00 -5.60 2.35
CA PHE A 208 16.83 -4.24 2.89
C PHE A 208 15.41 -3.69 2.70
N ILE A 209 14.77 -3.97 1.56
CA ILE A 209 13.38 -3.55 1.33
C ILE A 209 12.42 -4.28 2.26
N TRP A 210 12.63 -5.57 2.53
CA TRP A 210 11.82 -6.30 3.50
C TRP A 210 12.06 -5.83 4.93
N VAL A 211 13.30 -5.52 5.30
CA VAL A 211 13.62 -4.90 6.60
C VAL A 211 12.88 -3.58 6.74
N LEU A 212 12.86 -2.73 5.70
CA LEU A 212 12.09 -1.48 5.71
C LEU A 212 10.59 -1.73 5.92
N ALA A 213 9.98 -2.69 5.21
CA ALA A 213 8.56 -3.02 5.38
C ALA A 213 8.24 -3.50 6.81
N ILE A 214 9.13 -4.32 7.40
CA ILE A 214 9.02 -4.78 8.79
C ILE A 214 9.17 -3.60 9.75
N LEU A 215 10.14 -2.71 9.53
CA LEU A 215 10.33 -1.52 10.37
C LEU A 215 9.13 -0.57 10.32
N ILE A 216 8.53 -0.35 9.14
CA ILE A 216 7.27 0.39 9.02
C ILE A 216 6.17 -0.32 9.82
N SER A 217 6.04 -1.64 9.69
CA SER A 217 5.02 -2.42 10.41
C SER A 217 5.20 -2.44 11.93
N LEU A 218 6.44 -2.43 12.42
CA LEU A 218 6.72 -2.30 13.84
C LEU A 218 6.48 -0.87 14.31
N SER A 219 6.82 0.12 13.49
CA SER A 219 6.64 1.53 13.82
C SER A 219 5.18 1.85 14.11
N THR A 220 4.21 1.22 13.43
CA THR A 220 2.78 1.44 13.71
C THR A 220 2.37 1.08 15.15
N THR A 221 2.99 0.03 15.71
CA THR A 221 2.73 -0.40 17.09
C THR A 221 3.49 0.46 18.11
N THR A 222 4.71 0.87 17.78
CA THR A 222 5.53 1.71 18.67
C THR A 222 5.15 3.19 18.63
N THR A 223 4.43 3.64 17.59
CA THR A 223 3.72 4.94 17.56
C THR A 223 2.32 4.86 18.14
N LYS A 224 1.88 3.68 18.61
CA LYS A 224 0.55 3.45 19.20
C LYS A 224 -0.61 3.80 18.24
N GLN A 225 -0.42 3.52 16.95
CA GLN A 225 -1.47 3.65 15.92
C GLN A 225 -2.21 2.34 15.63
N HIS A 226 -1.59 1.20 15.93
CA HIS A 226 -2.15 -0.11 15.64
C HIS A 226 -1.80 -1.12 16.75
N TYR A 227 -2.72 -2.04 17.00
CA TYR A 227 -2.48 -3.20 17.85
C TYR A 227 -1.80 -4.33 17.05
N PHE A 228 -1.22 -5.30 17.75
CA PHE A 228 -0.54 -6.44 17.14
C PHE A 228 -1.47 -7.26 16.24
N PHE A 229 -2.73 -7.43 16.63
CA PHE A 229 -3.75 -8.10 15.81
C PHE A 229 -3.96 -7.41 14.45
N ASP A 230 -3.95 -6.08 14.45
CA ASP A 230 -4.11 -5.26 13.25
C ASP A 230 -2.94 -5.46 12.28
N VAL A 231 -1.73 -5.63 12.83
CA VAL A 231 -0.53 -5.95 12.05
C VAL A 231 -0.66 -7.32 11.41
N ILE A 232 -1.00 -8.37 12.17
CA ILE A 232 -1.11 -9.73 11.64
C ILE A 232 -2.12 -9.80 10.50
N THR A 233 -3.28 -9.18 10.67
CA THR A 233 -4.31 -9.16 9.61
C THR A 233 -3.90 -8.32 8.40
N GLY A 234 -3.16 -7.23 8.61
CA GLY A 234 -2.50 -6.48 7.53
C GLY A 234 -1.52 -7.34 6.71
N VAL A 235 -0.70 -8.17 7.37
CA VAL A 235 0.19 -9.14 6.69
C VAL A 235 -0.60 -10.12 5.84
N LEU A 236 -1.71 -10.66 6.35
CA LEU A 236 -2.56 -11.60 5.61
C LEU A 236 -3.17 -10.95 4.35
N PHE A 237 -3.63 -9.71 4.46
CA PHE A 237 -4.16 -8.95 3.32
C PHE A 237 -3.07 -8.67 2.28
N ALA A 238 -1.85 -8.31 2.71
CA ALA A 238 -0.73 -8.14 1.80
C ALA A 238 -0.37 -9.44 1.06
N ALA A 239 -0.35 -10.57 1.77
CA ALA A 239 -0.08 -11.87 1.17
C ALA A 239 -1.15 -12.25 0.12
N LEU A 240 -2.42 -11.96 0.38
CA LEU A 240 -3.50 -12.10 -0.59
C LEU A 240 -3.28 -11.21 -1.82
N GLY A 241 -2.96 -9.93 -1.59
CA GLY A 241 -2.63 -8.97 -2.64
C GLY A 241 -1.50 -9.44 -3.56
N ILE A 242 -0.38 -9.87 -2.96
CA ILE A 242 0.78 -10.41 -3.68
C ILE A 242 0.37 -11.64 -4.50
N LYS A 243 -0.39 -12.56 -3.91
CA LYS A 243 -0.86 -13.76 -4.63
C LYS A 243 -1.72 -13.39 -5.84
N VAL A 244 -2.65 -12.45 -5.70
CA VAL A 244 -3.48 -11.97 -6.81
C VAL A 244 -2.61 -11.30 -7.87
N MET A 245 -1.66 -10.46 -7.47
CA MET A 245 -0.74 -9.79 -8.40
C MET A 245 0.09 -10.79 -9.21
N MET A 246 0.62 -11.83 -8.56
CA MET A 246 1.34 -12.90 -9.26
C MET A 246 0.47 -13.61 -10.30
N LEU A 247 -0.82 -13.80 -10.02
CA LEU A 247 -1.77 -14.36 -10.99
C LEU A 247 -2.03 -13.39 -12.15
N CYS A 248 -2.14 -12.10 -11.89
CA CYS A 248 -2.25 -11.07 -12.93
C CYS A 248 -1.02 -11.04 -13.84
N ILE A 249 0.18 -11.10 -13.26
CA ILE A 249 1.45 -11.16 -14.02
C ILE A 249 1.48 -12.40 -14.92
N LYS A 250 1.19 -13.60 -14.38
CA LYS A 250 1.09 -14.83 -15.18
C LYS A 250 0.07 -14.71 -16.31
N LYS A 251 -1.04 -14.01 -16.09
CA LYS A 251 -2.05 -13.77 -17.11
C LYS A 251 -1.54 -12.85 -18.23
N ILE A 252 -0.78 -11.80 -17.89
CA ILE A 252 -0.13 -10.93 -18.89
C ILE A 252 0.86 -11.73 -19.74
N GLU A 253 1.64 -12.60 -19.12
CA GLU A 253 2.63 -13.44 -19.80
C GLU A 253 1.97 -14.45 -20.76
N ASN A 254 0.83 -15.04 -20.37
CA ASN A 254 0.16 -16.10 -21.14
C ASN A 254 -0.85 -15.59 -22.19
N ASN A 255 -1.53 -14.47 -21.95
CA ASN A 255 -2.68 -14.03 -22.75
C ASN A 255 -2.64 -12.52 -23.05
N GLU A 256 -1.53 -12.08 -23.64
CA GLU A 256 -1.21 -10.67 -23.87
C GLU A 256 -2.30 -9.91 -24.66
N LYS A 257 -2.82 -10.47 -25.76
CA LYS A 257 -3.80 -9.80 -26.65
C LYS A 257 -5.13 -9.48 -25.94
N MET A 258 -5.70 -10.44 -25.21
CA MET A 258 -7.00 -10.29 -24.55
C MET A 258 -7.00 -9.22 -23.46
N CYS A 259 -5.87 -8.98 -22.79
CA CYS A 259 -5.78 -7.94 -21.77
C CYS A 259 -5.75 -6.53 -22.36
N PHE A 260 -5.21 -6.36 -23.57
CA PHE A 260 -5.12 -5.07 -24.26
C PHE A 260 -6.42 -4.69 -24.98
N GLU A 261 -7.17 -5.66 -25.51
CA GLU A 261 -8.41 -5.41 -26.27
C GLU A 261 -9.36 -4.45 -25.56
N LYS A 262 -9.52 -4.55 -24.23
CA LYS A 262 -10.45 -3.69 -23.48
C LYS A 262 -9.94 -2.25 -23.28
N LEU A 263 -8.63 -2.04 -23.29
CA LEU A 263 -8.01 -0.72 -23.18
C LEU A 263 -7.89 -0.05 -24.55
N GLU A 264 -7.78 -0.84 -25.62
CA GLU A 264 -7.54 -0.40 -27.00
C GLU A 264 -8.80 -0.37 -27.88
N SER A 265 -9.90 -1.04 -27.49
CA SER A 265 -11.27 -0.80 -27.98
C SER A 265 -11.85 0.42 -27.28
#